data_AF-A0A8B7ZNT3-F1
#
_entry.id   AF-A0A8B7ZNT3-F1
#
_cell.length_a   1.000
_cell.length_b   1.000
_cell.length_c   1.000
_cell.angle_alpha   90.00
_cell.angle_beta   90.00
_cell.angle_gamma   90.00
#
_symmetry.space_group_name_H-M   'P 1'
#
loop_
_entity.id
_entity.type
_entity.pdbx_description
1 polymer ?
#
loop_
_entity_poly.entity_id
_entity_poly.type
_entity_poly.pdbx_seq_one_letter_code
_entity_poly.pdbx_strand_id
1 'polypeptide(L)'
;MAFPSRIHVAVLLVSVWLAFALAQPSVNFTVSHDGDTDFLTVKEGQVLPLNITIRDGVYTGVISVASTDEGTFEVVNATEYTIVNSSDLPLVMTVRVKGKFVGIERLRLRLAQTAGAAGVAVGEYTIKVIRVPTILDILFTYVLLVWLCLSYVTTGAKMQPKVIWSKMKPPWGILIGMLGQFILMPLWAFALTKIFALDNETALGLIFVGTCPGGWLSNIFSLLLDCDFVLSLTMTFCSTVMAMGLMPLNLFIYATPIVAENAQLKTPFVELAIQLILLVIPIGIGMALCYKFEKFKKICERLLKPLAGILILLALGLGIPAQLYAFQSPWQVWVVSALLPIGGVILGGVVAKIICLPKKSVITVALETGAQNALLAKTMLDLFYPRPESDLVGRVPLVVSLISLVEGTVVTLVYVLIRYACCRKDEDQEVLVKDKNENEKTEQDAEKADKQAESKQKEGQKAEEGVQTNFPDDSPADQAHVNPVFDSNEEIEHNL
;
A
#
# COMPACT_ATOMS: atom_id res chain seq x y z
N MET A 1 50.11 34.08 46.24
CA MET A 1 48.74 34.57 46.02
C MET A 1 48.71 35.33 44.69
N ALA A 2 47.57 35.28 44.00
CA ALA A 2 47.23 35.97 42.74
C ALA A 2 47.68 35.28 41.44
N PHE A 3 46.80 34.41 40.91
CA PHE A 3 46.35 34.47 39.51
C PHE A 3 45.10 33.57 39.34
N PRO A 4 43.88 34.12 39.55
CA PRO A 4 42.75 33.71 38.73
C PRO A 4 41.82 34.91 38.46
N SER A 5 42.24 35.90 37.67
CA SER A 5 41.37 37.04 37.32
C SER A 5 40.97 37.07 35.85
N ARG A 6 41.80 36.57 34.93
CA ARG A 6 41.53 36.71 33.49
C ARG A 6 40.55 35.68 32.91
N ILE A 7 40.57 34.44 33.38
CA ILE A 7 39.68 33.38 32.89
C ILE A 7 38.24 33.59 33.40
N HIS A 8 38.07 33.97 34.66
CA HIS A 8 36.75 34.29 35.20
C HIS A 8 36.12 35.50 34.50
N VAL A 9 36.89 36.54 34.19
CA VAL A 9 36.38 37.71 33.43
C VAL A 9 36.01 37.31 32.00
N ALA A 10 36.78 36.45 31.34
CA ALA A 10 36.44 35.97 30.00
C ALA A 10 35.16 35.12 29.99
N VAL A 11 35.00 34.21 30.96
CA VAL A 11 33.77 33.40 31.11
C VAL A 11 32.57 34.29 31.46
N LEU A 12 32.74 35.30 32.31
CA LEU A 12 31.68 36.27 32.63
C LEU A 12 31.30 37.08 31.40
N LEU A 13 32.27 37.61 30.64
CA LEU A 13 32.00 38.37 29.42
C LEU A 13 31.32 37.51 28.34
N VAL A 14 31.76 36.26 28.16
CA VAL A 14 31.10 35.32 27.24
C VAL A 14 29.70 35.00 27.73
N SER A 15 29.48 34.76 29.03
CA SER A 15 28.15 34.47 29.57
C SER A 15 27.19 35.67 29.53
N VAL A 16 27.70 36.89 29.73
CA VAL A 16 26.94 38.13 29.60
C VAL A 16 26.63 38.41 28.13
N TRP A 17 27.58 38.17 27.23
CA TRP A 17 27.34 38.28 25.79
C TRP A 17 26.38 37.21 25.28
N LEU A 18 26.46 35.98 25.80
CA LEU A 18 25.49 34.91 25.53
C LEU A 18 24.11 35.27 26.08
N ALA A 19 24.04 35.82 27.30
CA ALA A 19 22.77 36.27 27.90
C ALA A 19 22.17 37.47 27.15
N PHE A 20 23.00 38.36 26.61
CA PHE A 20 22.56 39.49 25.79
C PHE A 20 22.18 39.05 24.37
N ALA A 21 22.85 38.04 23.81
CA ALA A 21 22.48 37.41 22.54
C ALA A 21 21.23 36.53 22.65
N LEU A 22 20.95 36.00 23.85
CA LEU A 22 19.74 35.22 24.17
C LEU A 22 18.59 36.09 24.67
N ALA A 23 18.83 37.38 24.98
CA ALA A 23 17.78 38.35 25.28
C ALA A 23 17.07 38.73 23.97
N GLN A 24 16.22 37.82 23.49
CA GLN A 24 15.29 38.11 22.41
C GLN A 24 14.39 39.27 22.88
N PRO A 25 14.20 40.33 22.07
CA PRO A 25 13.22 41.36 22.39
C PRO A 25 11.83 40.72 22.43
N SER A 26 11.31 40.46 23.63
CA SER A 26 9.95 39.96 23.80
C SER A 26 8.98 41.11 23.56
N VAL A 27 8.48 41.22 22.33
CA VAL A 27 7.34 42.10 22.03
C VAL A 27 6.08 41.36 22.46
N ASN A 28 5.26 41.99 23.29
CA ASN A 28 3.94 41.47 23.61
C ASN A 28 2.98 41.83 22.46
N PHE A 29 2.80 40.90 21.53
CA PHE A 29 1.82 41.00 20.46
C PHE A 29 0.69 39.99 20.66
N THR A 30 -0.52 40.39 20.29
CA THR A 30 -1.69 39.52 20.22
C THR A 30 -2.17 39.53 18.77
N VAL A 31 -2.06 38.38 18.10
CA VAL A 31 -2.71 38.17 16.80
C VAL A 31 -4.10 37.63 17.06
N SER A 32 -5.11 38.19 16.40
CA SER A 32 -6.47 37.70 16.50
C SER A 32 -7.21 37.82 15.18
N HIS A 33 -7.97 36.79 14.84
CA HIS A 33 -8.99 36.86 13.80
C HIS A 33 -10.32 36.41 14.40
N ASP A 34 -11.33 37.27 14.34
CA ASP A 34 -12.68 36.96 14.82
C ASP A 34 -12.74 36.46 16.29
N GLY A 35 -11.80 36.93 17.13
CA GLY A 35 -11.70 36.55 18.53
C GLY A 35 -10.87 35.29 18.83
N ASP A 36 -10.45 34.54 17.81
CA ASP A 36 -9.53 33.40 17.97
C ASP A 36 -8.07 33.90 17.93
N THR A 37 -7.26 33.42 18.88
CA THR A 37 -5.85 33.80 19.08
C THR A 37 -4.89 32.64 18.84
N ASP A 38 -5.38 31.43 18.59
CA ASP A 38 -4.53 30.24 18.51
C ASP A 38 -4.12 29.94 17.06
N PHE A 39 -5.05 30.07 16.11
CA PHE A 39 -4.77 29.86 14.68
C PHE A 39 -5.79 30.54 13.77
N LEU A 40 -5.40 30.83 12.53
CA LEU A 40 -6.33 31.26 11.46
C LEU A 40 -6.59 30.10 10.51
N THR A 41 -7.86 29.83 10.24
CA THR A 41 -8.26 28.86 9.22
C THR A 41 -8.69 29.59 7.94
N VAL A 42 -8.02 29.32 6.82
CA VAL A 42 -8.30 29.93 5.51
C VAL A 42 -8.60 28.83 4.50
N LYS A 43 -9.61 29.01 3.64
CA LYS A 43 -9.83 28.05 2.54
C LYS A 43 -8.89 28.33 1.37
N GLU A 44 -8.54 27.32 0.59
CA GLU A 44 -7.82 27.50 -0.67
C GLU A 44 -8.55 28.52 -1.58
N GLY A 45 -7.81 29.50 -2.08
CA GLY A 45 -8.32 30.61 -2.89
C GLY A 45 -9.03 31.72 -2.09
N GLN A 46 -9.33 31.52 -0.81
CA GLN A 46 -9.97 32.53 0.03
C GLN A 46 -8.94 33.54 0.56
N VAL A 47 -9.34 34.81 0.64
CA VAL A 47 -8.56 35.88 1.26
C VAL A 47 -9.28 36.33 2.53
N LEU A 48 -8.57 36.31 3.67
CA LEU A 48 -9.09 36.74 4.97
C LEU A 48 -8.22 37.84 5.59
N PRO A 49 -8.82 38.86 6.24
CA PRO A 49 -8.07 39.87 6.98
C PRO A 49 -7.68 39.37 8.36
N LEU A 50 -6.41 39.47 8.74
CA LEU A 50 -5.87 39.10 10.04
C LEU A 50 -5.46 40.38 10.79
N ASN A 51 -6.01 40.58 11.99
CA ASN A 51 -5.67 41.74 12.81
C ASN A 51 -4.57 41.36 13.79
N ILE A 52 -3.44 42.06 13.70
CA ILE A 52 -2.30 41.88 14.59
C ILE A 52 -2.23 43.13 15.46
N THR A 53 -2.37 42.96 16.77
CA THR A 53 -2.32 44.06 17.74
C THR A 53 -1.03 43.95 18.53
N ILE A 54 -0.21 45.00 18.49
CA ILE A 54 1.02 45.09 19.29
C ILE A 54 0.69 46.00 20.46
N ARG A 55 0.76 45.47 21.68
CA ARG A 55 0.25 46.17 22.88
C ARG A 55 1.34 46.97 23.59
N ASP A 56 2.49 46.35 23.84
CA ASP A 56 3.55 46.93 24.66
C ASP A 56 4.95 46.68 24.08
N GLY A 57 5.81 47.69 24.15
CA GLY A 57 7.21 47.59 23.73
C GLY A 57 7.93 48.92 23.57
N VAL A 58 9.24 48.95 23.88
CA VAL A 58 10.13 50.10 23.59
C VAL A 58 10.96 49.74 22.37
N TYR A 59 10.37 49.83 21.19
CA TYR A 59 11.02 49.43 19.94
C TYR A 59 10.77 50.48 18.86
N THR A 60 11.86 50.93 18.23
CA THR A 60 11.84 51.80 17.04
C THR A 60 12.34 50.96 15.86
N GLY A 61 11.52 50.78 14.84
CA GLY A 61 11.86 49.90 13.72
C GLY A 61 10.69 49.59 12.80
N VAL A 62 10.94 48.73 11.82
CA VAL A 62 9.98 48.29 10.81
C VAL A 62 9.55 46.87 11.11
N ILE A 63 8.23 46.65 11.19
CA ILE A 63 7.63 45.34 11.32
C ILE A 63 7.21 44.87 9.93
N SER A 64 7.72 43.71 9.56
CA SER A 64 7.32 42.98 8.36
C SER A 64 6.66 41.66 8.75
N VAL A 65 5.68 41.27 7.95
CA VAL A 65 4.95 40.02 8.12
C VAL A 65 5.23 39.16 6.90
N ALA A 66 5.76 37.96 7.13
CA ALA A 66 6.12 37.03 6.08
C ALA A 66 5.54 35.65 6.33
N SER A 67 5.21 34.94 5.26
CA SER A 67 4.92 33.51 5.33
C SER A 67 6.21 32.72 5.53
N THR A 68 6.14 31.58 6.24
CA THR A 68 7.24 30.61 6.26
C THR A 68 7.33 29.84 4.94
N ASP A 69 6.18 29.60 4.29
CA ASP A 69 6.08 29.00 2.96
C ASP A 69 5.02 29.72 2.11
N GLU A 70 5.47 30.37 1.02
CA GLU A 70 4.58 31.07 0.09
C GLU A 70 3.76 30.14 -0.82
N GLY A 71 4.08 28.83 -0.82
CA GLY A 71 3.31 27.80 -1.51
C GLY A 71 1.99 27.48 -0.81
N THR A 72 1.99 27.44 0.52
CA THR A 72 0.82 27.17 1.36
C THR A 72 -0.10 28.39 1.47
N PHE A 73 0.44 29.54 1.85
CA PHE A 73 -0.31 30.79 1.90
C PHE A 73 0.56 32.00 1.53
N GLU A 74 -0.06 33.03 0.98
CA GLU A 74 0.61 34.30 0.69
C GLU A 74 0.02 35.45 1.51
N VAL A 75 0.90 36.38 1.90
CA VAL A 75 0.49 37.64 2.50
C VAL A 75 0.24 38.64 1.38
N VAL A 76 -1.02 38.98 1.15
CA VAL A 76 -1.45 39.91 0.10
C VAL A 76 -1.20 41.34 0.56
N ASN A 77 -0.47 42.10 -0.26
CA ASN A 77 -0.01 43.46 0.04
C ASN A 77 0.81 43.51 1.33
N ALA A 78 1.90 42.74 1.37
CA ALA A 78 2.89 42.84 2.45
C ALA A 78 3.27 44.31 2.66
N THR A 79 2.78 44.88 3.76
CA THR A 79 2.96 46.27 4.11
C THR A 79 3.90 46.31 5.29
N GLU A 80 5.02 46.99 5.11
CA GLU A 80 5.95 47.27 6.18
C GLU A 80 5.36 48.38 7.06
N TYR A 81 5.24 48.12 8.36
CA TYR A 81 4.73 49.10 9.33
C TYR A 81 5.89 49.65 10.13
N THR A 82 6.11 50.96 10.07
CA THR A 82 7.18 51.62 10.83
C THR A 82 6.66 52.12 12.17
N ILE A 83 7.28 51.71 13.27
CA ILE A 83 7.04 52.23 14.61
C ILE A 83 8.11 53.28 14.90
N VAL A 84 7.69 54.53 15.06
CA VAL A 84 8.60 55.67 15.28
C VAL A 84 8.68 56.01 16.77
N ASN A 85 7.60 55.85 17.53
CA ASN A 85 7.58 56.20 18.95
C ASN A 85 6.70 55.26 19.80
N SER A 86 7.01 55.12 21.09
CA SER A 86 6.24 54.26 22.02
C SER A 86 4.80 54.73 22.25
N SER A 87 4.47 55.97 21.88
CA SER A 87 3.12 56.54 21.90
C SER A 87 2.19 55.99 20.80
N ASP A 88 2.74 55.28 19.80
CA ASP A 88 1.97 54.71 18.69
C ASP A 88 1.33 53.36 19.05
N LEU A 89 1.44 52.93 20.32
CA LEU A 89 0.90 51.69 20.86
C LEU A 89 -0.43 51.95 21.61
N PRO A 90 -1.44 51.06 21.51
CA PRO A 90 -1.41 49.80 20.78
C PRO A 90 -1.57 49.98 19.26
N LEU A 91 -0.65 49.38 18.49
CA LEU A 91 -0.70 49.41 17.04
C LEU A 91 -1.53 48.23 16.54
N VAL A 92 -2.60 48.51 15.80
CA VAL A 92 -3.40 47.49 15.11
C VAL A 92 -3.07 47.52 13.63
N MET A 93 -2.53 46.42 13.12
CA MET A 93 -2.29 46.21 11.70
C MET A 93 -3.22 45.14 11.15
N THR A 94 -3.74 45.36 9.95
CA THR A 94 -4.59 44.39 9.26
C THR A 94 -3.86 43.87 8.03
N VAL A 95 -3.50 42.60 8.08
CA VAL A 95 -2.79 41.92 7.01
C VAL A 95 -3.78 41.00 6.28
N ARG A 96 -3.74 40.94 4.95
CA ARG A 96 -4.59 40.02 4.20
C ARG A 96 -3.82 38.73 3.90
N VAL A 97 -4.39 37.60 4.29
CA VAL A 97 -3.81 36.28 4.04
C VAL A 97 -4.65 35.57 3.00
N LYS A 98 -4.00 35.05 1.95
CA LYS A 98 -4.64 34.22 0.93
C LYS A 98 -4.12 32.79 1.00
N GLY A 99 -5.03 31.84 1.20
CA GLY A 99 -4.71 30.41 1.14
C GLY A 99 -4.45 29.99 -0.30
N LYS A 100 -3.35 29.27 -0.55
CA LYS A 100 -3.01 28.73 -1.88
C LYS A 100 -3.17 27.22 -1.92
N PHE A 101 -2.53 26.51 -1.00
CA PHE A 101 -2.49 25.05 -0.98
C PHE A 101 -2.65 24.51 0.44
N VAL A 102 -3.24 23.32 0.57
CA VAL A 102 -3.47 22.66 1.86
C VAL A 102 -2.16 22.44 2.62
N GLY A 103 -2.10 22.98 3.84
CA GLY A 103 -0.90 23.01 4.67
C GLY A 103 -1.14 23.72 6.01
N ILE A 104 -0.22 23.50 6.93
CA ILE A 104 -0.19 24.17 8.24
C ILE A 104 1.15 24.88 8.31
N GLU A 105 1.11 26.21 8.30
CA GLU A 105 2.33 27.01 8.23
C GLU A 105 2.29 28.18 9.21
N ARG A 106 3.47 28.70 9.55
CA ARG A 106 3.59 29.80 10.51
C ARG A 106 3.77 31.13 9.79
N LEU A 107 2.94 32.10 10.16
CA LEU A 107 3.15 33.51 9.87
C LEU A 107 4.22 34.04 10.81
N ARG A 108 5.33 34.56 10.27
CA ARG A 108 6.42 35.14 11.06
C ARG A 108 6.34 36.65 11.06
N LEU A 109 6.32 37.20 12.26
CA LEU A 109 6.50 38.62 12.52
C LEU A 109 7.99 38.90 12.69
N ARG A 110 8.54 39.76 11.84
CA ARG A 110 9.93 40.17 11.89
C ARG A 110 10.05 41.66 12.19
N LEU A 111 10.95 41.99 13.12
CA LEU A 111 11.29 43.36 13.47
C LEU A 111 12.68 43.68 12.93
N ALA A 112 12.78 44.69 12.06
CA ALA A 112 14.01 45.20 11.50
C ALA A 112 14.24 46.64 11.95
N GLN A 113 15.51 47.07 12.05
CA GLN A 113 15.83 48.44 12.47
C GLN A 113 15.62 49.47 11.34
N THR A 114 15.71 49.02 10.09
CA THR A 114 15.47 49.81 8.88
C THR A 114 14.64 48.99 7.89
N ALA A 115 13.85 49.66 7.05
CA ALA A 115 13.10 49.03 5.96
C ALA A 115 14.03 48.18 5.07
N GLY A 116 13.61 46.97 4.71
CA GLY A 116 14.39 46.04 3.88
C GLY A 116 15.59 45.34 4.54
N ALA A 117 15.89 45.59 5.84
CA ALA A 117 16.92 44.83 6.55
C ALA A 117 16.39 43.48 7.06
N ALA A 118 17.29 42.49 7.20
CA ALA A 118 16.95 41.19 7.78
C ALA A 118 16.57 41.36 9.26
N GLY A 119 15.28 41.34 9.56
CA GLY A 119 14.75 41.50 10.91
C GLY A 119 14.83 40.24 11.77
N VAL A 120 14.78 40.43 13.09
CA VAL A 120 14.69 39.35 14.09
C VAL A 120 13.26 38.82 14.13
N ALA A 121 13.07 37.50 14.24
CA ALA A 121 11.75 36.91 14.43
C ALA A 121 11.25 37.21 15.84
N VAL A 122 10.14 37.92 15.94
CA VAL A 122 9.57 38.41 17.20
C VAL A 122 8.30 37.66 17.57
N GLY A 123 7.65 37.04 16.59
CA GLY A 123 6.39 36.34 16.78
C GLY A 123 6.09 35.32 15.71
N GLU A 124 5.34 34.28 16.09
CA GLU A 124 4.81 33.30 15.16
C GLU A 124 3.31 33.12 15.41
N TYR A 125 2.54 32.94 14.34
CA TYR A 125 1.11 32.66 14.40
C TYR A 125 0.74 31.58 13.39
N THR A 126 -0.06 30.60 13.79
CA THR A 126 -0.35 29.46 12.90
C THR A 126 -1.48 29.75 11.94
N ILE A 127 -1.28 29.43 10.66
CA ILE A 127 -2.27 29.52 9.60
C ILE A 127 -2.50 28.13 9.01
N LYS A 128 -3.76 27.69 9.06
CA LYS A 128 -4.23 26.42 8.52
C LYS A 128 -4.96 26.67 7.22
N VAL A 129 -4.44 26.17 6.12
CA VAL A 129 -5.11 26.25 4.82
C VAL A 129 -5.87 24.96 4.57
N ILE A 130 -7.19 25.07 4.41
CA ILE A 130 -8.09 23.93 4.20
C ILE A 130 -8.57 23.93 2.75
N ARG A 131 -8.51 22.77 2.11
CA ARG A 131 -9.10 22.58 0.77
C ARG A 131 -10.61 22.73 0.81
N VAL A 132 -11.19 23.31 -0.25
CA VAL A 132 -12.65 23.37 -0.38
C VAL A 132 -13.16 21.98 -0.78
N PRO A 133 -14.00 21.31 0.05
CA PRO A 133 -14.52 20.01 -0.33
C PRO A 133 -15.37 20.10 -1.58
N THR A 134 -15.03 19.28 -2.57
CA THR A 134 -15.82 19.10 -3.77
C THR A 134 -16.92 18.05 -3.54
N ILE A 135 -17.91 18.00 -4.43
CA ILE A 135 -18.92 16.93 -4.41
C ILE A 135 -18.25 15.56 -4.58
N LEU A 136 -17.18 15.49 -5.39
CA LEU A 136 -16.40 14.27 -5.59
C LEU A 136 -15.75 13.78 -4.30
N ASP A 137 -15.22 14.68 -3.47
CA ASP A 137 -14.65 14.32 -2.16
C ASP A 137 -15.67 13.66 -1.25
N ILE A 138 -16.86 14.26 -1.20
CA ILE A 138 -17.97 13.77 -0.36
C ILE A 138 -18.40 12.39 -0.85
N LEU A 139 -18.64 12.24 -2.16
CA LEU A 139 -19.00 10.96 -2.77
C LEU A 139 -17.94 9.90 -2.53
N PHE A 140 -16.67 10.22 -2.78
CA PHE A 140 -15.55 9.31 -2.57
C PHE A 140 -15.46 8.86 -1.10
N THR A 141 -15.57 9.78 -0.16
CA THR A 141 -15.52 9.47 1.28
C THR A 141 -16.64 8.51 1.69
N TYR A 142 -17.89 8.76 1.27
CA TYR A 142 -19.00 7.87 1.58
C TYR A 142 -18.87 6.50 0.91
N VAL A 143 -18.42 6.46 -0.34
CA VAL A 143 -18.11 5.23 -1.07
C VAL A 143 -17.04 4.41 -0.32
N LEU A 144 -15.97 5.06 0.14
CA LEU A 144 -14.90 4.43 0.90
C LEU A 144 -15.39 3.86 2.23
N LEU A 145 -16.25 4.59 2.95
CA LEU A 145 -16.83 4.12 4.22
C LEU A 145 -17.72 2.89 4.01
N VAL A 146 -18.61 2.93 3.02
CA VAL A 146 -19.45 1.77 2.66
C VAL A 146 -18.58 0.59 2.25
N TRP A 147 -17.52 0.85 1.49
CA TRP A 147 -16.59 -0.18 1.07
C TRP A 147 -15.82 -0.79 2.24
N LEU A 148 -15.34 0.02 3.19
CA LEU A 148 -14.69 -0.46 4.39
C LEU A 148 -15.62 -1.41 5.15
N CYS A 149 -16.86 -0.98 5.44
CA CYS A 149 -17.86 -1.83 6.10
C CYS A 149 -18.10 -3.15 5.33
N LEU A 150 -18.29 -3.08 4.02
CA LEU A 150 -18.53 -4.26 3.17
C LEU A 150 -17.31 -5.20 3.14
N SER A 151 -16.09 -4.66 3.12
CA SER A 151 -14.86 -5.44 3.16
C SER A 151 -14.71 -6.21 4.49
N TYR A 152 -15.14 -5.62 5.61
CA TYR A 152 -15.13 -6.27 6.91
C TYR A 152 -16.23 -7.34 7.03
N VAL A 153 -17.43 -7.06 6.52
CA VAL A 153 -18.51 -8.07 6.41
C VAL A 153 -18.06 -9.25 5.56
N THR A 154 -17.48 -9.00 4.38
CA THR A 154 -17.01 -10.08 3.50
C THR A 154 -15.84 -10.87 4.10
N THR A 155 -14.97 -10.22 4.87
CA THR A 155 -13.90 -10.90 5.63
C THR A 155 -14.50 -11.83 6.69
N GLY A 156 -15.51 -11.39 7.43
CA GLY A 156 -16.26 -12.25 8.35
C GLY A 156 -17.00 -13.38 7.66
N ALA A 157 -17.59 -13.12 6.49
CA ALA A 157 -18.34 -14.11 5.70
C ALA A 157 -17.46 -15.25 5.17
N LYS A 158 -16.21 -14.96 4.78
CA LYS A 158 -15.25 -15.98 4.31
C LYS A 158 -14.79 -16.93 5.40
N MET A 159 -15.08 -16.61 6.66
CA MET A 159 -14.56 -17.33 7.79
C MET A 159 -15.36 -18.59 8.09
N GLN A 160 -14.71 -19.73 7.93
CA GLN A 160 -15.22 -21.02 8.40
C GLN A 160 -14.44 -21.41 9.67
N PRO A 161 -15.08 -21.49 10.85
CA PRO A 161 -14.39 -21.84 12.09
C PRO A 161 -13.60 -23.16 12.00
N LYS A 162 -14.12 -24.13 11.24
CA LYS A 162 -13.47 -25.43 10.99
C LYS A 162 -12.17 -25.31 10.18
N VAL A 163 -12.09 -24.35 9.25
CA VAL A 163 -10.93 -24.13 8.37
C VAL A 163 -9.82 -23.39 9.10
N ILE A 164 -10.16 -22.46 9.99
CA ILE A 164 -9.17 -21.83 10.88
C ILE A 164 -8.55 -22.90 11.78
N TRP A 165 -9.39 -23.74 12.40
CA TRP A 165 -8.92 -24.77 13.31
C TRP A 165 -7.95 -25.76 12.65
N SER A 166 -8.17 -26.12 11.39
CA SER A 166 -7.27 -27.03 10.66
C SER A 166 -5.91 -26.39 10.35
N LYS A 167 -5.85 -25.06 10.10
CA LYS A 167 -4.59 -24.34 9.85
C LYS A 167 -3.89 -23.85 11.12
N MET A 168 -4.53 -23.92 12.28
CA MET A 168 -3.90 -23.66 13.58
C MET A 168 -2.94 -24.79 14.02
N LYS A 169 -2.88 -25.91 13.32
CA LYS A 169 -1.97 -27.03 13.61
C LYS A 169 -1.31 -27.55 12.32
N PRO A 170 -0.12 -27.08 11.92
CA PRO A 170 0.82 -26.21 12.64
C PRO A 170 0.63 -24.69 12.36
N PRO A 171 0.74 -23.81 13.38
CA PRO A 171 0.39 -22.39 13.27
C PRO A 171 1.52 -21.50 12.74
N TRP A 172 2.65 -22.05 12.30
CA TRP A 172 3.86 -21.27 11.99
C TRP A 172 3.61 -20.14 10.99
N GLY A 173 2.88 -20.41 9.89
CA GLY A 173 2.53 -19.37 8.91
C GLY A 173 1.69 -18.23 9.52
N ILE A 174 0.76 -18.56 10.41
CA ILE A 174 -0.08 -17.56 11.10
C ILE A 174 0.79 -16.73 12.04
N LEU A 175 1.58 -17.36 12.91
CA LEU A 175 2.48 -16.68 13.86
C LEU A 175 3.44 -15.70 13.17
N ILE A 176 4.04 -16.12 12.06
CA ILE A 176 4.94 -15.26 11.27
C ILE A 176 4.17 -14.11 10.63
N GLY A 177 2.94 -14.35 10.18
CA GLY A 177 2.05 -13.27 9.74
C GLY A 177 1.81 -12.22 10.80
N MET A 178 1.48 -12.66 12.02
CA MET A 178 1.24 -11.75 13.15
C MET A 178 2.51 -10.96 13.52
N LEU A 179 3.66 -11.64 13.52
CA LEU A 179 4.98 -11.03 13.71
C LEU A 179 5.27 -9.99 12.61
N GLY A 180 5.01 -10.35 11.36
CA GLY A 180 5.15 -9.47 10.21
C GLY A 180 4.30 -8.22 10.35
N GLN A 181 3.03 -8.39 10.69
CA GLN A 181 2.04 -7.33 10.72
C GLN A 181 2.26 -6.32 11.84
N PHE A 182 2.55 -6.80 13.05
CA PHE A 182 2.53 -5.94 14.24
C PHE A 182 3.91 -5.71 14.85
N ILE A 183 4.96 -6.31 14.31
CA ILE A 183 6.34 -6.05 14.73
C ILE A 183 7.18 -5.58 13.55
N LEU A 184 7.30 -6.39 12.48
CA LEU A 184 8.20 -6.06 11.37
C LEU A 184 7.74 -4.82 10.61
N MET A 185 6.45 -4.71 10.30
CA MET A 185 5.91 -3.60 9.53
C MET A 185 5.91 -2.26 10.25
N PRO A 186 5.47 -2.17 11.51
CA PRO A 186 5.59 -0.93 12.29
C PRO A 186 7.05 -0.50 12.45
N LEU A 187 7.96 -1.46 12.71
CA LEU A 187 9.39 -1.18 12.80
C LEU A 187 9.95 -0.67 11.47
N TRP A 188 9.56 -1.28 10.35
CA TRP A 188 9.98 -0.87 9.01
C TRP A 188 9.46 0.53 8.67
N ALA A 189 8.18 0.81 8.93
CA ALA A 189 7.60 2.13 8.77
C ALA A 189 8.35 3.17 9.60
N PHE A 190 8.61 2.88 10.88
CA PHE A 190 9.35 3.77 11.76
C PHE A 190 10.81 3.97 11.30
N ALA A 191 11.48 2.93 10.81
CA ALA A 191 12.81 3.04 10.26
C ALA A 191 12.84 3.98 9.04
N LEU A 192 11.86 3.85 8.14
CA LEU A 192 11.73 4.73 6.98
C LEU A 192 11.53 6.20 7.40
N THR A 193 10.77 6.48 8.47
CA THR A 193 10.62 7.87 8.95
C THR A 193 11.94 8.48 9.38
N LYS A 194 12.82 7.70 10.02
CA LYS A 194 14.15 8.15 10.46
C LYS A 194 15.17 8.22 9.34
N ILE A 195 15.18 7.25 8.42
CA ILE A 195 16.11 7.20 7.28
C ILE A 195 15.90 8.40 6.35
N PHE A 196 14.64 8.74 6.07
CA PHE A 196 14.31 9.83 5.14
C PHE A 196 14.06 11.17 5.82
N ALA A 197 14.23 11.26 7.14
CA ALA A 197 13.97 12.46 7.95
C ALA A 197 12.62 13.12 7.59
N LEU A 198 11.56 12.32 7.64
CA LEU A 198 10.22 12.75 7.23
C LEU A 198 9.66 13.80 8.19
N ASP A 199 8.84 14.70 7.64
CA ASP A 199 7.98 15.60 8.42
C ASP A 199 6.97 14.80 9.26
N ASN A 200 6.42 15.44 10.30
CA ASN A 200 5.62 14.76 11.30
C ASN A 200 4.31 14.21 10.72
N GLU A 201 3.72 14.91 9.75
CA GLU A 201 2.50 14.53 9.06
C GLU A 201 2.73 13.28 8.20
N THR A 202 3.79 13.28 7.38
CA THR A 202 4.16 12.13 6.55
C THR A 202 4.59 10.94 7.39
N ALA A 203 5.39 11.17 8.43
CA ALA A 203 5.85 10.12 9.34
C ALA A 203 4.67 9.44 10.06
N LEU A 204 3.71 10.23 10.55
CA LEU A 204 2.49 9.73 11.18
C LEU A 204 1.66 8.92 10.19
N GLY A 205 1.46 9.42 8.96
CA GLY A 205 0.72 8.71 7.92
C GLY A 205 1.33 7.36 7.57
N LEU A 206 2.68 7.31 7.48
CA LEU A 206 3.41 6.07 7.19
C LEU A 206 3.26 5.03 8.31
N ILE A 207 3.32 5.45 9.57
CA ILE A 207 3.14 4.57 10.73
C ILE A 207 1.69 4.09 10.83
N PHE A 208 0.71 4.93 10.53
CA PHE A 208 -0.69 4.50 10.44
C PHE A 208 -0.88 3.35 9.45
N VAL A 209 -0.26 3.45 8.27
CA VAL A 209 -0.31 2.36 7.28
C VAL A 209 0.47 1.13 7.75
N GLY A 210 1.66 1.32 8.30
CA GLY A 210 2.51 0.21 8.77
C GLY A 210 1.98 -0.55 9.99
N THR A 211 1.01 0.01 10.71
CA THR A 211 0.40 -0.60 11.90
C THR A 211 -0.98 -1.22 11.63
N CYS A 212 -1.49 -1.07 10.42
CA CYS A 212 -2.74 -1.67 10.00
C CYS A 212 -2.65 -3.20 9.92
N PRO A 213 -3.79 -3.92 9.98
CA PRO A 213 -3.84 -5.33 9.62
C PRO A 213 -3.73 -5.53 8.10
N GLY A 214 -3.68 -6.81 7.69
CA GLY A 214 -3.64 -7.20 6.28
C GLY A 214 -4.80 -6.57 5.49
N GLY A 215 -4.49 -6.12 4.27
CA GLY A 215 -5.41 -5.41 3.40
C GLY A 215 -6.16 -6.33 2.44
N TRP A 216 -7.29 -5.86 1.92
CA TRP A 216 -8.08 -6.61 0.93
C TRP A 216 -7.32 -6.86 -0.40
N LEU A 217 -6.35 -6.01 -0.74
CA LEU A 217 -5.48 -6.19 -1.92
C LEU A 217 -4.69 -7.50 -1.86
N SER A 218 -4.26 -7.91 -0.66
CA SER A 218 -3.52 -9.14 -0.45
C SER A 218 -4.34 -10.37 -0.84
N ASN A 219 -5.65 -10.33 -0.57
CA ASN A 219 -6.60 -11.37 -0.96
C ASN A 219 -6.79 -11.44 -2.48
N ILE A 220 -6.75 -10.30 -3.18
CA ILE A 220 -6.82 -10.29 -4.65
C ILE A 220 -5.55 -10.90 -5.24
N PHE A 221 -4.38 -10.42 -4.81
CA PHE A 221 -3.12 -10.93 -5.33
C PHE A 221 -2.90 -12.39 -4.98
N SER A 222 -3.34 -12.85 -3.81
CA SER A 222 -3.33 -14.28 -3.44
C SER A 222 -4.25 -15.16 -4.30
N LEU A 223 -5.24 -14.58 -5.00
CA LEU A 223 -6.05 -15.30 -5.99
C LEU A 223 -5.40 -15.33 -7.38
N LEU A 224 -4.61 -14.31 -7.71
CA LEU A 224 -3.93 -14.16 -9.00
C LEU A 224 -2.57 -14.89 -9.03
N LEU A 225 -1.93 -14.98 -7.86
CA LEU A 225 -0.69 -15.68 -7.62
C LEU A 225 -1.00 -17.06 -7.04
N ASP A 226 -0.20 -18.08 -7.36
CA ASP A 226 -0.44 -19.47 -6.91
C ASP A 226 -0.04 -19.67 -5.43
N CYS A 227 -0.72 -18.95 -4.54
CA CYS A 227 -0.47 -18.86 -3.11
C CYS A 227 -1.32 -19.86 -2.31
N ASP A 228 -0.97 -20.08 -1.03
CA ASP A 228 -1.91 -20.72 -0.09
C ASP A 228 -2.99 -19.71 0.28
N PHE A 229 -4.08 -19.70 -0.50
CA PHE A 229 -5.22 -18.79 -0.32
C PHE A 229 -5.89 -18.96 1.04
N VAL A 230 -5.98 -20.18 1.55
CA VAL A 230 -6.58 -20.46 2.87
C VAL A 230 -5.73 -19.86 3.99
N LEU A 231 -4.41 -19.93 3.86
CA LEU A 231 -3.49 -19.29 4.79
C LEU A 231 -3.62 -17.76 4.76
N SER A 232 -3.69 -17.12 3.59
CA SER A 232 -3.91 -15.67 3.45
C SER A 232 -5.18 -15.23 4.18
N LEU A 233 -6.31 -15.88 3.91
CA LEU A 233 -7.58 -15.58 4.58
C LEU A 233 -7.48 -15.71 6.11
N THR A 234 -6.80 -16.75 6.57
CA THR A 234 -6.63 -16.99 8.01
C THR A 234 -5.73 -15.92 8.65
N MET A 235 -4.64 -15.55 7.99
CA MET A 235 -3.73 -14.49 8.46
C MET A 235 -4.40 -13.11 8.47
N THR A 236 -5.12 -12.75 7.40
CA THR A 236 -5.90 -11.50 7.34
C THR A 236 -6.94 -11.46 8.45
N PHE A 237 -7.67 -12.55 8.69
CA PHE A 237 -8.63 -12.60 9.80
C PHE A 237 -7.95 -12.42 11.16
N CYS A 238 -6.93 -13.23 11.47
CA CYS A 238 -6.22 -13.16 12.75
C CYS A 238 -5.61 -11.78 12.98
N SER A 239 -5.00 -11.18 11.94
CA SER A 239 -4.45 -9.83 12.02
C SER A 239 -5.53 -8.78 12.26
N THR A 240 -6.67 -8.87 11.57
CA THR A 240 -7.80 -7.94 11.77
C THR A 240 -8.34 -7.99 13.19
N VAL A 241 -8.46 -9.19 13.78
CA VAL A 241 -8.91 -9.33 15.18
C VAL A 241 -7.89 -8.73 16.16
N MET A 242 -6.60 -9.04 16.00
CA MET A 242 -5.62 -8.49 16.95
C MET A 242 -5.36 -7.01 16.74
N ALA A 243 -5.60 -6.46 15.54
CA ALA A 243 -5.44 -5.03 15.27
C ALA A 243 -6.24 -4.16 16.26
N MET A 244 -7.38 -4.66 16.77
CA MET A 244 -8.20 -3.96 17.76
C MET A 244 -7.41 -3.52 19.00
N GLY A 245 -6.41 -4.30 19.40
CA GLY A 245 -5.50 -3.94 20.50
C GLY A 245 -4.10 -3.54 20.03
N LEU A 246 -3.55 -4.25 19.04
CA LEU A 246 -2.16 -4.07 18.61
C LEU A 246 -1.96 -2.84 17.73
N MET A 247 -2.95 -2.40 16.95
CA MET A 247 -2.82 -1.17 16.16
C MET A 247 -2.76 0.08 17.06
N PRO A 248 -3.68 0.31 18.04
CA PRO A 248 -3.55 1.41 18.99
C PRO A 248 -2.25 1.34 19.79
N LEU A 249 -1.85 0.14 20.23
CA LEU A 249 -0.60 -0.05 20.98
C LEU A 249 0.62 0.33 20.15
N ASN A 250 0.71 -0.13 18.90
CA ASN A 250 1.83 0.23 18.02
C ASN A 250 1.82 1.72 17.69
N LEU A 251 0.65 2.32 17.45
CA LEU A 251 0.56 3.77 17.26
C LEU A 251 1.02 4.52 18.51
N PHE A 252 0.64 4.07 19.71
CA PHE A 252 1.12 4.66 20.96
C PHE A 252 2.65 4.58 21.08
N ILE A 253 3.27 3.48 20.69
CA ILE A 253 4.73 3.31 20.76
C ILE A 253 5.44 4.17 19.70
N TYR A 254 5.01 4.10 18.44
CA TYR A 254 5.76 4.66 17.31
C TYR A 254 5.33 6.09 16.92
N ALA A 255 4.08 6.48 17.14
CA ALA A 255 3.60 7.83 16.82
C ALA A 255 3.89 8.84 17.93
N THR A 256 3.88 8.43 19.21
CA THR A 256 4.12 9.36 20.34
C THR A 256 5.41 10.17 20.21
N PRO A 257 6.57 9.58 19.84
CA PRO A 257 7.81 10.35 19.66
C PRO A 257 7.76 11.38 18.51
N ILE A 258 6.82 11.25 17.57
CA ILE A 258 6.68 12.14 16.41
C ILE A 258 5.70 13.27 16.72
N VAL A 259 4.64 12.96 17.48
CA VAL A 259 3.59 13.94 17.81
C VAL A 259 3.83 14.68 19.12
N ALA A 260 4.81 14.26 19.93
CA ALA A 260 5.10 14.86 21.25
C ALA A 260 5.35 16.37 21.21
N GLU A 261 5.99 16.87 20.14
CA GLU A 261 6.31 18.29 19.97
C GLU A 261 5.21 19.07 19.22
N ASN A 262 4.22 18.37 18.64
CA ASN A 262 3.15 18.97 17.84
C ASN A 262 1.80 18.80 18.51
N ALA A 263 1.39 19.81 19.27
CA ALA A 263 0.08 19.82 19.94
C ALA A 263 -1.11 19.58 19.00
N GLN A 264 -0.96 19.90 17.70
CA GLN A 264 -2.00 19.74 16.69
C GLN A 264 -2.18 18.30 16.17
N LEU A 265 -1.17 17.43 16.35
CA LEU A 265 -1.20 16.03 15.90
C LEU A 265 -1.42 15.04 17.06
N LYS A 266 -2.01 15.50 18.17
CA LYS A 266 -2.25 14.64 19.33
C LYS A 266 -3.18 13.49 18.96
N THR A 267 -2.65 12.27 18.94
CA THR A 267 -3.40 11.08 18.53
C THR A 267 -4.36 10.63 19.63
N PRO A 268 -5.68 10.55 19.36
CA PRO A 268 -6.68 10.10 20.35
C PRO A 268 -6.71 8.56 20.41
N PHE A 269 -5.77 7.97 21.17
CA PHE A 269 -5.55 6.51 21.19
C PHE A 269 -6.76 5.71 21.72
N VAL A 270 -7.53 6.25 22.66
CA VAL A 270 -8.69 5.58 23.26
C VAL A 270 -9.83 5.52 22.26
N GLU A 271 -10.10 6.64 21.61
CA GLU A 271 -11.08 6.77 20.53
C GLU A 271 -10.72 5.84 19.37
N LEU A 272 -9.42 5.72 19.07
CA LEU A 272 -8.91 4.77 18.08
C LEU A 272 -9.23 3.33 18.44
N ALA A 273 -8.95 2.91 19.67
CA ALA A 273 -9.31 1.58 20.13
C ALA A 273 -10.83 1.33 20.06
N ILE A 274 -11.65 2.29 20.47
CA ILE A 274 -13.12 2.18 20.42
C ILE A 274 -13.62 2.01 18.98
N GLN A 275 -13.13 2.81 18.03
CA GLN A 275 -13.56 2.69 16.63
C GLN A 275 -13.14 1.36 16.00
N LEU A 276 -11.94 0.85 16.32
CA LEU A 276 -11.53 -0.48 15.86
C LEU A 276 -12.38 -1.59 16.48
N ILE A 277 -12.80 -1.46 17.74
CA ILE A 277 -13.75 -2.39 18.36
C ILE A 277 -15.12 -2.32 17.66
N LEU A 278 -15.58 -1.14 17.23
CA LEU A 278 -16.81 -1.01 16.46
C LEU A 278 -16.73 -1.72 15.09
N LEU A 279 -15.54 -1.85 14.50
CA LEU A 279 -15.31 -2.65 13.29
C LEU A 279 -15.48 -4.16 13.53
N VAL A 280 -15.57 -4.64 14.77
CA VAL A 280 -15.99 -6.03 15.08
C VAL A 280 -17.41 -6.28 14.60
N ILE A 281 -18.29 -5.28 14.70
CA ILE A 281 -19.71 -5.40 14.38
C ILE A 281 -19.92 -5.90 12.94
N PRO A 282 -19.37 -5.25 11.89
CA PRO A 282 -19.51 -5.75 10.52
C PRO A 282 -18.90 -7.15 10.32
N ILE A 283 -17.78 -7.48 10.96
CA ILE A 283 -17.19 -8.83 10.89
C ILE A 283 -18.15 -9.87 11.48
N GLY A 284 -18.68 -9.60 12.68
CA GLY A 284 -19.63 -10.46 13.38
C GLY A 284 -20.92 -10.66 12.59
N ILE A 285 -21.43 -9.61 11.94
CA ILE A 285 -22.57 -9.69 11.02
C ILE A 285 -22.24 -10.63 9.85
N GLY A 286 -21.07 -10.46 9.22
CA GLY A 286 -20.61 -11.34 8.13
C GLY A 286 -20.55 -12.80 8.53
N MET A 287 -19.95 -13.09 9.69
CA MET A 287 -19.87 -14.44 10.25
C MET A 287 -21.26 -15.03 10.56
N ALA A 288 -22.14 -14.26 11.19
CA ALA A 288 -23.48 -14.71 11.56
C ALA A 288 -24.35 -15.01 10.32
N LEU A 289 -24.29 -14.15 9.30
CA LEU A 289 -25.01 -14.35 8.04
C LEU A 289 -24.52 -15.60 7.30
N CYS A 290 -23.21 -15.84 7.25
CA CYS A 290 -22.66 -17.04 6.62
C CYS A 290 -22.95 -18.32 7.42
N TYR A 291 -22.98 -18.24 8.75
CA TYR A 291 -23.34 -19.38 9.59
C TYR A 291 -24.82 -19.77 9.42
N LYS A 292 -25.71 -18.78 9.35
CA LYS A 292 -27.17 -19.01 9.28
C LYS A 292 -27.69 -19.28 7.87
N PHE A 293 -27.07 -18.69 6.83
CA PHE A 293 -27.58 -18.74 5.47
C PHE A 293 -26.51 -19.24 4.49
N GLU A 294 -26.59 -20.53 4.14
CA GLU A 294 -25.68 -21.14 3.16
C GLU A 294 -25.80 -20.52 1.75
N LYS A 295 -26.98 -20.02 1.40
CA LYS A 295 -27.19 -19.21 0.17
C LYS A 295 -26.38 -17.92 0.17
N PHE A 296 -26.26 -17.26 1.33
CA PHE A 296 -25.49 -16.02 1.46
C PHE A 296 -23.99 -16.26 1.26
N LYS A 297 -23.46 -17.38 1.78
CA LYS A 297 -22.08 -17.81 1.52
C LYS A 297 -21.79 -17.94 0.02
N LYS A 298 -22.65 -18.65 -0.73
CA LYS A 298 -22.51 -18.81 -2.19
C LYS A 298 -22.57 -17.48 -2.94
N ILE A 299 -23.42 -16.54 -2.48
CA ILE A 299 -23.53 -15.20 -3.03
C ILE A 299 -22.22 -14.42 -2.80
N CYS A 300 -21.69 -14.42 -1.57
CA CYS A 300 -20.44 -13.75 -1.23
C CYS A 300 -19.25 -14.28 -2.05
N GLU A 301 -19.13 -15.61 -2.20
CA GLU A 301 -18.07 -16.23 -3.01
C GLU A 301 -18.18 -15.82 -4.49
N ARG A 302 -19.40 -15.71 -5.03
CA ARG A 302 -19.64 -15.33 -6.44
C ARG A 302 -19.44 -13.83 -6.70
N LEU A 303 -19.84 -12.98 -5.76
CA LEU A 303 -19.75 -11.52 -5.90
C LEU A 303 -18.37 -10.95 -5.59
N LEU A 304 -17.52 -11.69 -4.86
CA LEU A 304 -16.24 -11.17 -4.41
C LEU A 304 -15.33 -10.69 -5.56
N LYS A 305 -15.19 -11.51 -6.60
CA LYS A 305 -14.34 -11.19 -7.76
C LYS A 305 -14.84 -9.97 -8.55
N PRO A 306 -16.10 -9.91 -9.01
CA PRO A 306 -16.59 -8.75 -9.76
C PRO A 306 -16.62 -7.49 -8.89
N LEU A 307 -16.96 -7.60 -7.61
CA LEU A 307 -16.99 -6.47 -6.69
C LEU A 307 -15.59 -5.86 -6.51
N ALA A 308 -14.57 -6.70 -6.29
CA ALA A 308 -13.18 -6.25 -6.20
C ALA A 308 -12.73 -5.47 -7.45
N GLY A 309 -13.06 -5.96 -8.65
CA GLY A 309 -12.76 -5.27 -9.91
C GLY A 309 -13.48 -3.93 -10.04
N ILE A 310 -14.79 -3.89 -9.75
CA ILE A 310 -15.59 -2.64 -9.76
C ILE A 310 -14.98 -1.59 -8.83
N LEU A 311 -14.43 -2.01 -7.70
CA LEU A 311 -13.90 -1.08 -6.70
C LEU A 311 -12.51 -0.56 -7.04
N ILE A 312 -11.67 -1.37 -7.69
CA ILE A 312 -10.45 -0.86 -8.30
C ILE A 312 -10.82 0.23 -9.31
N LEU A 313 -11.81 -0.03 -10.19
CA LEU A 313 -12.28 0.96 -11.17
C LEU A 313 -12.85 2.22 -10.50
N LEU A 314 -13.61 2.06 -9.41
CA LEU A 314 -14.19 3.18 -8.66
C LEU A 314 -13.10 4.00 -7.94
N ALA A 315 -12.10 3.34 -7.35
CA ALA A 315 -10.97 4.00 -6.72
C ALA A 315 -10.13 4.78 -7.75
N LEU A 316 -9.92 4.23 -8.95
CA LEU A 316 -9.21 4.91 -10.03
C LEU A 316 -10.05 6.04 -10.63
N GLY A 317 -11.33 5.81 -10.87
CA GLY A 317 -12.22 6.75 -11.56
C GLY A 317 -12.77 7.89 -10.69
N LEU A 318 -12.98 7.66 -9.39
CA LEU A 318 -13.43 8.68 -8.44
C LEU A 318 -12.32 9.14 -7.48
N GLY A 319 -11.49 8.22 -7.00
CA GLY A 319 -10.49 8.52 -5.98
C GLY A 319 -9.36 9.41 -6.49
N ILE A 320 -8.78 9.11 -7.66
CA ILE A 320 -7.73 9.94 -8.26
C ILE A 320 -8.19 11.40 -8.45
N PRO A 321 -9.31 11.69 -9.14
CA PRO A 321 -9.74 13.07 -9.34
C PRO A 321 -10.20 13.77 -8.06
N ALA A 322 -10.77 13.05 -7.09
CA ALA A 322 -11.13 13.64 -5.79
C ALA A 322 -9.90 14.08 -4.98
N GLN A 323 -8.80 13.36 -5.13
CA GLN A 323 -7.65 13.47 -4.23
C GLN A 323 -6.38 13.99 -4.91
N LEU A 324 -6.53 14.84 -5.94
CA LEU A 324 -5.42 15.38 -6.72
C LEU A 324 -4.32 16.06 -5.88
N TYR A 325 -4.67 16.64 -4.73
CA TYR A 325 -3.70 17.24 -3.83
C TYR A 325 -2.66 16.23 -3.31
N ALA A 326 -3.02 14.94 -3.20
CA ALA A 326 -2.08 13.91 -2.76
C ALA A 326 -1.00 13.64 -3.81
N PHE A 327 -1.25 13.95 -5.09
CA PHE A 327 -0.26 13.81 -6.15
C PHE A 327 0.76 14.95 -6.16
N GLN A 328 0.42 16.09 -5.55
CA GLN A 328 1.33 17.22 -5.35
C GLN A 328 2.17 17.06 -4.07
N SER A 329 2.23 15.84 -3.51
CA SER A 329 3.05 15.54 -2.35
C SER A 329 4.55 15.62 -2.67
N PRO A 330 5.39 15.94 -1.66
CA PRO A 330 6.84 15.87 -1.79
C PRO A 330 7.33 14.50 -2.28
N TRP A 331 8.47 14.47 -2.96
CA TRP A 331 9.03 13.23 -3.52
C TRP A 331 9.26 12.15 -2.44
N GLN A 332 9.54 12.56 -1.20
CA GLN A 332 9.72 11.65 -0.07
C GLN A 332 8.48 10.78 0.14
N VAL A 333 7.28 11.36 0.06
CA VAL A 333 6.01 10.63 0.21
C VAL A 333 5.90 9.50 -0.80
N TRP A 334 6.25 9.76 -2.06
CA TRP A 334 6.24 8.75 -3.13
C TRP A 334 7.24 7.63 -2.87
N VAL A 335 8.47 7.98 -2.49
CA VAL A 335 9.53 7.00 -2.24
C VAL A 335 9.19 6.11 -1.06
N VAL A 336 8.81 6.67 0.09
CA VAL A 336 8.48 5.85 1.27
C VAL A 336 7.22 5.03 1.05
N SER A 337 6.27 5.53 0.25
CA SER A 337 5.05 4.79 -0.09
C SER A 337 5.30 3.59 -1.00
N ALA A 338 6.39 3.59 -1.79
CA ALA A 338 6.85 2.43 -2.56
C ALA A 338 7.71 1.47 -1.72
N LEU A 339 8.57 2.02 -0.87
CA LEU A 339 9.44 1.20 -0.03
C LEU A 339 8.69 0.45 1.06
N LEU A 340 7.57 0.98 1.56
CA LEU A 340 6.80 0.36 2.63
C LEU A 340 6.24 -1.02 2.21
N PRO A 341 5.45 -1.17 1.12
CA PRO A 341 4.92 -2.48 0.74
C PRO A 341 6.01 -3.44 0.28
N ILE A 342 6.96 -3.00 -0.56
CA ILE A 342 8.09 -3.82 -1.04
C ILE A 342 8.92 -4.33 0.12
N GLY A 343 9.31 -3.46 1.06
CA GLY A 343 10.08 -3.85 2.24
C GLY A 343 9.32 -4.86 3.08
N GLY A 344 8.00 -4.69 3.22
CA GLY A 344 7.11 -5.68 3.80
C GLY A 344 7.14 -7.05 3.16
N VAL A 345 6.99 -7.11 1.83
CA VAL A 345 7.06 -8.34 1.05
C VAL A 345 8.41 -9.04 1.26
N ILE A 346 9.51 -8.28 1.22
CA ILE A 346 10.86 -8.81 1.41
C ILE A 346 11.02 -9.35 2.83
N LEU A 347 10.71 -8.55 3.86
CA LEU A 347 10.87 -8.95 5.27
C LEU A 347 10.03 -10.18 5.61
N GLY A 348 8.74 -10.17 5.23
CA GLY A 348 7.84 -11.31 5.44
C GLY A 348 8.33 -12.57 4.72
N GLY A 349 8.75 -12.44 3.45
CA GLY A 349 9.27 -13.55 2.66
C GLY A 349 10.59 -14.11 3.20
N VAL A 350 11.51 -13.27 3.66
CA VAL A 350 12.78 -13.69 4.26
C VAL A 350 12.53 -14.46 5.55
N VAL A 351 11.70 -13.95 6.45
CA VAL A 351 11.39 -14.65 7.71
C VAL A 351 10.67 -15.97 7.45
N ALA A 352 9.71 -16.00 6.53
CA ALA A 352 9.02 -17.22 6.12
C ALA A 352 9.98 -18.27 5.53
N LYS A 353 10.98 -17.83 4.76
CA LYS A 353 12.00 -18.71 4.17
C LYS A 353 12.99 -19.24 5.21
N ILE A 354 13.41 -18.41 6.18
CA ILE A 354 14.29 -18.84 7.29
C ILE A 354 13.63 -19.95 8.11
N ILE A 355 12.31 -19.87 8.30
CA ILE A 355 11.52 -20.87 9.02
C ILE A 355 11.14 -22.06 8.12
N CYS A 356 11.67 -22.10 6.88
CA CYS A 356 11.51 -23.21 5.93
C CYS A 356 10.05 -23.52 5.58
N LEU A 357 9.19 -22.51 5.48
CA LEU A 357 7.82 -22.72 5.00
C LEU A 357 7.77 -23.20 3.54
N PRO A 358 6.72 -23.93 3.13
CA PRO A 358 6.52 -24.30 1.73
C PRO A 358 6.46 -23.08 0.82
N LYS A 359 6.91 -23.20 -0.44
CA LYS A 359 6.99 -22.07 -1.40
C LYS A 359 5.71 -21.25 -1.47
N LYS A 360 4.54 -21.92 -1.59
CA LYS A 360 3.24 -21.24 -1.65
C LYS A 360 2.94 -20.43 -0.38
N SER A 361 3.28 -20.98 0.79
CA SER A 361 3.11 -20.31 2.08
C SER A 361 4.09 -19.15 2.27
N VAL A 362 5.32 -19.25 1.75
CA VAL A 362 6.28 -18.12 1.76
C VAL A 362 5.74 -16.95 0.96
N ILE A 363 5.23 -17.21 -0.26
CA ILE A 363 4.63 -16.16 -1.09
C ILE A 363 3.41 -15.56 -0.39
N THR A 364 2.54 -16.40 0.20
CA THR A 364 1.40 -15.92 1.01
C THR A 364 1.87 -14.99 2.12
N VAL A 365 2.84 -15.40 2.95
CA VAL A 365 3.30 -14.61 4.08
C VAL A 365 3.95 -13.29 3.63
N ALA A 366 4.72 -13.33 2.53
CA ALA A 366 5.32 -12.15 1.94
C ALA A 366 4.24 -11.13 1.51
N LEU A 367 3.26 -11.57 0.71
CA LEU A 367 2.17 -10.70 0.26
C LEU A 367 1.35 -10.15 1.42
N GLU A 368 1.03 -10.98 2.40
CA GLU A 368 0.20 -10.58 3.54
C GLU A 368 0.91 -9.56 4.43
N THR A 369 2.23 -9.69 4.58
CA THR A 369 3.03 -8.73 5.31
C THR A 369 3.04 -7.38 4.58
N GLY A 370 3.34 -7.40 3.26
CA GLY A 370 3.47 -6.21 2.41
C GLY A 370 2.19 -5.43 2.17
N ALA A 371 1.09 -6.14 1.90
CA ALA A 371 -0.17 -5.54 1.51
C ALA A 371 -0.99 -5.09 2.73
N GLN A 372 -0.73 -3.87 3.17
CA GLN A 372 -1.39 -3.23 4.31
C GLN A 372 -2.81 -2.74 3.98
N ASN A 373 -3.68 -2.64 4.99
CA ASN A 373 -5.00 -2.03 4.84
C ASN A 373 -4.93 -0.49 4.87
N ALA A 374 -4.40 0.10 3.80
CA ALA A 374 -4.26 1.55 3.68
C ALA A 374 -5.62 2.30 3.64
N LEU A 375 -6.70 1.62 3.24
CA LEU A 375 -8.05 2.17 3.34
C LEU A 375 -8.48 2.38 4.80
N LEU A 376 -8.24 1.39 5.66
CA LEU A 376 -8.49 1.52 7.09
C LEU A 376 -7.70 2.71 7.67
N ALA A 377 -6.41 2.82 7.33
CA ALA A 377 -5.58 3.95 7.77
C ALA A 377 -6.19 5.29 7.37
N LYS A 378 -6.58 5.46 6.09
CA LYS A 378 -7.20 6.71 5.62
C LYS A 378 -8.51 7.03 6.33
N THR A 379 -9.39 6.05 6.47
CA THR A 379 -10.70 6.25 7.14
C THR A 379 -10.52 6.62 8.60
N MET A 380 -9.60 5.96 9.31
CA MET A 380 -9.29 6.31 10.70
C MET A 380 -8.79 7.76 10.81
N LEU A 381 -7.87 8.18 9.94
CA LEU A 381 -7.38 9.56 9.93
C LEU A 381 -8.49 10.60 9.72
N ASP A 382 -9.43 10.33 8.81
CA ASP A 382 -10.58 11.22 8.56
C ASP A 382 -11.57 11.31 9.72
N LEU A 383 -11.63 10.27 10.55
CA LEU A 383 -12.52 10.24 11.72
C LEU A 383 -11.88 10.87 12.96
N PHE A 384 -10.55 10.91 13.05
CA PHE A 384 -9.84 11.41 14.23
C PHE A 384 -9.32 12.82 14.11
N TYR A 385 -8.83 13.20 12.93
CA TYR A 385 -8.22 14.50 12.74
C TYR A 385 -9.19 15.45 12.04
N PRO A 386 -9.27 16.71 12.49
CA PRO A 386 -9.91 17.74 11.69
C PRO A 386 -9.10 17.99 10.41
N ARG A 387 -9.70 18.73 9.48
CA ARG A 387 -8.94 19.28 8.35
C ARG A 387 -8.21 20.55 8.81
N PRO A 388 -6.98 20.80 8.32
CA PRO A 388 -6.29 20.11 7.22
C PRO A 388 -5.41 18.92 7.64
N GLU A 389 -5.25 18.64 8.94
CA GLU A 389 -4.39 17.58 9.48
C GLU A 389 -4.71 16.21 8.87
N SER A 390 -6.01 15.86 8.80
CA SER A 390 -6.44 14.58 8.22
C SER A 390 -6.07 14.43 6.74
N ASP A 391 -6.08 15.53 5.99
CA ASP A 391 -5.71 15.55 4.57
C ASP A 391 -4.20 15.44 4.40
N LEU A 392 -3.41 16.15 5.22
CA LEU A 392 -1.94 16.10 5.18
C LEU A 392 -1.41 14.70 5.51
N VAL A 393 -1.83 14.15 6.65
CA VAL A 393 -1.46 12.80 7.10
C VAL A 393 -2.05 11.75 6.14
N GLY A 394 -3.25 12.00 5.63
CA GLY A 394 -3.97 11.13 4.71
C GLY A 394 -3.32 10.95 3.33
N ARG A 395 -2.37 11.82 2.93
CA ARG A 395 -1.62 11.69 1.67
C ARG A 395 -0.92 10.32 1.57
N VAL A 396 -0.28 9.89 2.64
CA VAL A 396 0.54 8.67 2.63
C VAL A 396 -0.32 7.42 2.38
N PRO A 397 -1.41 7.14 3.12
CA PRO A 397 -2.28 6.00 2.82
C PRO A 397 -2.83 5.97 1.39
N LEU A 398 -3.13 7.14 0.81
CA LEU A 398 -3.64 7.24 -0.55
C LEU A 398 -2.57 6.85 -1.57
N VAL A 399 -1.37 7.39 -1.43
CA VAL A 399 -0.24 7.09 -2.32
C VAL A 399 0.20 5.62 -2.15
N VAL A 400 0.27 5.10 -0.91
CA VAL A 400 0.54 3.67 -0.66
C VAL A 400 -0.51 2.79 -1.32
N SER A 401 -1.80 3.14 -1.26
CA SER A 401 -2.87 2.37 -1.90
C SER A 401 -2.67 2.29 -3.41
N LEU A 402 -2.32 3.42 -4.05
CA LEU A 402 -2.06 3.48 -5.48
C LEU A 402 -0.82 2.67 -5.86
N ILE A 403 0.29 2.88 -5.13
CA ILE A 403 1.54 2.19 -5.42
C ILE A 403 1.41 0.68 -5.18
N SER A 404 0.75 0.24 -4.11
CA SER A 404 0.53 -1.18 -3.83
C SER A 404 -0.27 -1.86 -4.95
N LEU A 405 -1.22 -1.15 -5.56
CA LEU A 405 -1.96 -1.65 -6.72
C LEU A 405 -1.05 -1.83 -7.94
N VAL A 406 -0.20 -0.84 -8.22
CA VAL A 406 0.77 -0.90 -9.32
C VAL A 406 1.78 -2.03 -9.10
N GLU A 407 2.41 -2.07 -7.93
CA GLU A 407 3.41 -3.07 -7.56
C GLU A 407 2.83 -4.48 -7.64
N GLY A 408 1.67 -4.72 -7.02
CA GLY A 408 1.04 -6.04 -7.06
C GLY A 408 0.62 -6.46 -8.48
N THR A 409 0.20 -5.51 -9.32
CA THR A 409 -0.09 -5.77 -10.74
C THR A 409 1.18 -6.14 -11.50
N VAL A 410 2.28 -5.41 -11.30
CA VAL A 410 3.58 -5.71 -11.91
C VAL A 410 4.08 -7.09 -11.47
N VAL A 411 4.03 -7.39 -10.17
CA VAL A 411 4.40 -8.71 -9.64
C VAL A 411 3.56 -9.82 -10.27
N THR A 412 2.25 -9.60 -10.41
CA THR A 412 1.34 -10.56 -11.05
C THR A 412 1.67 -10.76 -12.53
N LEU A 413 1.91 -9.69 -13.28
CA LEU A 413 2.28 -9.76 -14.69
C LEU A 413 3.62 -10.50 -14.87
N VAL A 414 4.62 -10.17 -14.09
CA VAL A 414 5.93 -10.86 -14.11
C VAL A 414 5.75 -12.34 -13.80
N TYR A 415 4.96 -12.69 -12.79
CA TYR A 415 4.66 -14.08 -12.44
C TYR A 415 3.99 -14.83 -13.60
N VAL A 416 2.98 -14.23 -14.23
CA VAL A 416 2.27 -14.82 -15.38
C VAL A 416 3.22 -14.99 -16.58
N LEU A 417 4.05 -13.99 -16.88
CA LEU A 417 5.03 -14.05 -17.97
C LEU A 417 6.08 -15.14 -17.74
N ILE A 418 6.61 -15.25 -16.52
CA ILE A 418 7.55 -16.32 -16.15
C ILE A 418 6.89 -17.68 -16.30
N ARG A 419 5.66 -17.83 -15.78
CA ARG A 419 4.93 -19.09 -15.88
C ARG A 419 4.66 -19.47 -17.33
N TYR A 420 4.22 -18.53 -18.16
CA TYR A 420 4.01 -18.75 -19.59
C TYR A 420 5.31 -19.17 -20.30
N ALA A 421 6.43 -18.51 -20.00
CA ALA A 421 7.73 -18.87 -20.57
C ALA A 421 8.24 -20.25 -20.10
N CYS A 422 7.99 -20.63 -18.84
CA CYS A 422 8.32 -21.96 -18.31
C CYS A 422 7.44 -23.06 -18.89
N CYS A 423 6.12 -22.88 -18.93
CA CYS A 423 5.21 -23.85 -19.55
C CYS A 423 5.54 -24.07 -21.03
N ARG A 424 5.88 -23.00 -21.76
CA ARG A 424 6.33 -23.15 -23.15
C ARG A 424 7.62 -23.97 -23.27
N LYS A 425 8.57 -23.78 -22.35
CA LYS A 425 9.80 -24.60 -22.32
C LYS A 425 9.53 -26.07 -21.99
N ASP A 426 8.61 -26.35 -21.08
CA ASP A 426 8.22 -27.72 -20.73
C ASP A 426 7.53 -28.41 -21.93
N GLU A 427 6.66 -27.68 -22.65
CA GLU A 427 6.03 -28.15 -23.90
C GLU A 427 7.08 -28.38 -25.01
N ASP A 428 8.00 -27.44 -25.22
CA ASP A 428 9.11 -27.60 -26.18
C ASP A 428 9.99 -28.82 -25.83
N GLN A 429 10.22 -29.08 -24.54
CA GLN A 429 10.97 -30.25 -24.08
C GLN A 429 10.21 -31.56 -24.30
N GLU A 430 8.90 -31.60 -24.04
CA GLU A 430 8.08 -32.79 -24.31
C GLU A 430 8.02 -33.14 -25.80
N VAL A 431 7.94 -32.14 -26.69
CA VAL A 431 7.97 -32.34 -28.14
C VAL A 431 9.33 -32.91 -28.57
N LEU A 432 10.44 -32.34 -28.09
CA LEU A 432 11.78 -32.84 -28.40
C LEU A 432 12.03 -34.26 -27.90
N VAL A 433 11.44 -34.66 -26.77
CA VAL A 433 11.53 -36.03 -26.25
C VAL A 433 10.68 -36.99 -27.09
N LYS A 434 9.49 -36.58 -27.54
CA LYS A 434 8.65 -37.40 -28.44
C LYS A 434 9.33 -37.63 -29.78
N ASP A 435 9.88 -36.59 -30.42
CA ASP A 435 10.57 -36.70 -31.71
C ASP A 435 11.79 -37.63 -31.62
N LYS A 436 12.55 -37.59 -30.52
CA LYS A 436 13.65 -38.52 -30.28
C LYS A 436 13.18 -39.97 -30.15
N ASN A 437 12.13 -40.21 -29.37
CA ASN A 437 11.59 -41.56 -29.18
C ASN A 437 11.02 -42.14 -30.48
N GLU A 438 10.39 -41.31 -31.34
CA GLU A 438 9.90 -41.75 -32.65
C GLU A 438 11.05 -42.06 -33.62
N ASN A 439 12.12 -41.28 -33.61
CA ASN A 439 13.30 -41.55 -34.44
C ASN A 439 14.02 -42.85 -34.01
N GLU A 440 14.24 -43.06 -32.71
CA GLU A 440 14.84 -44.30 -32.18
C GLU A 440 13.99 -45.54 -32.51
N LYS A 441 12.66 -45.42 -32.45
CA LYS A 441 11.75 -46.51 -32.80
C LYS A 441 11.80 -46.84 -34.29
N THR A 442 11.87 -45.81 -35.13
CA THR A 442 12.00 -45.95 -36.59
C THR A 442 13.31 -46.64 -36.97
N GLU A 443 14.43 -46.27 -36.34
CA GLU A 443 15.73 -46.92 -36.54
C GLU A 443 15.72 -48.40 -36.11
N GLN A 444 15.11 -48.71 -34.97
CA GLN A 444 14.97 -50.10 -34.50
C GLN A 444 14.09 -50.97 -35.41
N ASP A 445 13.01 -50.40 -35.96
CA ASP A 445 12.13 -51.12 -36.87
C ASP A 445 12.78 -51.34 -38.24
N ALA A 446 13.59 -50.38 -38.72
CA ALA A 446 14.43 -50.55 -39.91
C ALA A 446 15.51 -51.64 -39.72
N GLU A 447 16.20 -51.66 -38.57
CA GLU A 447 17.21 -52.68 -38.27
C GLU A 447 16.61 -54.09 -38.14
N LYS A 448 15.38 -54.21 -37.62
CA LYS A 448 14.64 -55.47 -37.60
C LYS A 448 14.22 -55.91 -39.00
N ALA A 449 13.75 -54.99 -39.84
CA ALA A 449 13.37 -55.29 -41.21
C ALA A 449 14.56 -55.78 -42.04
N ASP A 450 15.74 -55.18 -41.84
CA ASP A 450 16.98 -55.57 -42.52
C ASP A 450 17.44 -56.97 -42.08
N LYS A 451 17.44 -57.26 -40.78
CA LYS A 451 17.71 -58.61 -40.24
C LYS A 451 16.72 -59.67 -40.77
N GLN A 452 15.47 -59.28 -40.99
CA GLN A 452 14.42 -60.16 -41.50
C GLN A 452 14.52 -60.37 -43.03
N ALA A 453 15.07 -59.39 -43.76
CA ALA A 453 15.40 -59.51 -45.17
C ALA A 453 16.64 -60.41 -45.38
N GLU A 454 17.66 -60.27 -44.55
CA GLU A 454 18.84 -61.14 -44.55
C GLU A 454 18.50 -62.60 -44.22
N SER A 455 17.57 -62.84 -43.28
CA SER A 455 17.12 -64.20 -42.96
C SER A 455 16.35 -64.85 -44.12
N LYS A 456 15.51 -64.07 -44.82
CA LYS A 456 14.76 -64.55 -46.01
C LYS A 456 15.66 -64.83 -47.20
N GLN A 457 16.74 -64.05 -47.41
CA GLN A 457 17.74 -64.35 -48.44
C GLN A 457 18.51 -65.65 -48.14
N LYS A 458 18.82 -65.92 -46.87
CA LYS A 458 19.45 -67.18 -46.44
C LYS A 458 18.53 -68.41 -46.59
N GLU A 459 17.22 -68.23 -46.44
CA GLU A 459 16.22 -69.29 -46.70
C GLU A 459 15.99 -69.52 -48.20
N GLY A 460 15.98 -68.46 -49.01
CA GLY A 460 15.86 -68.55 -50.47
C GLY A 460 17.03 -69.29 -51.13
N GLN A 461 18.27 -69.04 -50.68
CA GLN A 461 19.45 -69.77 -51.19
C GLN A 461 19.45 -71.26 -50.81
N LYS A 462 18.79 -71.67 -49.72
CA LYS A 462 18.62 -73.10 -49.38
C LYS A 462 17.51 -73.79 -50.17
N ALA A 463 16.53 -73.04 -50.70
CA ALA A 463 15.43 -73.59 -51.46
C ALA A 463 15.81 -73.88 -52.93
N GLU A 464 16.74 -73.12 -53.52
CA GLU A 464 17.19 -73.33 -54.91
C GLU A 464 18.14 -74.52 -55.10
N GLU A 465 18.79 -75.04 -54.04
CA GLU A 465 19.61 -76.26 -54.12
C GLU A 465 18.81 -77.57 -53.98
N GLY A 466 17.51 -77.51 -53.67
CA GLY A 466 16.72 -78.66 -53.20
C GLY A 466 15.71 -79.29 -54.16
N VAL A 467 15.49 -78.76 -55.38
CA VAL A 467 14.40 -79.25 -56.25
C VAL A 467 14.93 -79.60 -57.66
N GLN A 468 15.47 -80.81 -57.77
CA GLN A 468 15.57 -81.53 -59.04
C GLN A 468 14.97 -82.94 -58.88
N THR A 469 14.08 -83.27 -59.82
CA THR A 469 13.60 -84.59 -60.25
C THR A 469 12.26 -85.16 -59.73
N ASN A 470 11.39 -85.39 -60.73
CA ASN A 470 10.43 -86.49 -60.93
C ASN A 470 8.95 -86.31 -60.54
N PHE A 471 8.16 -85.99 -61.59
CA PHE A 471 6.76 -86.38 -61.81
C PHE A 471 6.66 -87.89 -62.18
N PRO A 472 5.53 -88.60 -61.93
CA PRO A 472 4.42 -88.61 -62.90
C PRO A 472 2.96 -88.74 -62.36
N ASP A 473 2.04 -88.31 -63.23
CA ASP A 473 0.64 -88.72 -63.54
C ASP A 473 -0.33 -89.20 -62.45
N ASP A 474 -1.46 -88.50 -62.29
CA ASP A 474 -2.78 -88.90 -62.85
C ASP A 474 -3.90 -87.89 -62.46
N SER A 475 -4.91 -87.79 -63.32
CA SER A 475 -6.10 -86.89 -63.27
C SER A 475 -7.37 -87.70 -62.88
N PRO A 476 -8.62 -87.17 -62.85
CA PRO A 476 -9.18 -85.90 -62.36
C PRO A 476 -10.34 -86.15 -61.34
N ALA A 477 -10.93 -85.10 -60.76
CA ALA A 477 -12.39 -84.89 -60.72
C ALA A 477 -12.82 -83.66 -59.89
N ASP A 478 -13.52 -82.77 -60.59
CA ASP A 478 -14.76 -82.08 -60.24
C ASP A 478 -14.90 -81.09 -59.07
N GLN A 479 -15.19 -79.85 -59.51
CA GLN A 479 -16.35 -79.01 -59.19
C GLN A 479 -16.48 -78.43 -57.77
N ALA A 480 -17.03 -77.24 -57.55
CA ALA A 480 -17.34 -76.04 -58.33
C ALA A 480 -17.96 -75.04 -57.34
N HIS A 481 -18.01 -73.78 -57.75
CA HIS A 481 -18.86 -72.68 -57.25
C HIS A 481 -18.37 -71.88 -56.02
N VAL A 482 -17.85 -70.66 -56.20
CA VAL A 482 -18.44 -69.38 -56.69
C VAL A 482 -19.05 -68.59 -55.52
N ASN A 483 -18.40 -67.57 -54.97
CA ASN A 483 -18.24 -66.15 -55.40
C ASN A 483 -19.41 -65.22 -54.93
N PRO A 484 -19.23 -63.89 -54.92
CA PRO A 484 -19.26 -63.02 -53.73
C PRO A 484 -20.39 -61.95 -53.85
N VAL A 485 -20.36 -60.83 -53.11
CA VAL A 485 -20.85 -59.49 -53.56
C VAL A 485 -20.65 -58.36 -52.51
N PHE A 486 -20.11 -57.24 -53.01
CA PHE A 486 -20.26 -55.78 -52.75
C PHE A 486 -21.27 -55.31 -51.66
N ASP A 487 -21.06 -54.27 -50.83
CA ASP A 487 -20.63 -52.85 -50.94
C ASP A 487 -21.82 -51.91 -50.63
N SER A 488 -21.48 -50.68 -50.20
CA SER A 488 -22.25 -49.41 -50.20
C SER A 488 -22.80 -48.82 -48.89
N ASN A 489 -22.62 -47.49 -48.87
CA ASN A 489 -22.82 -46.45 -47.87
C ASN A 489 -24.28 -46.21 -47.45
N GLU A 490 -24.47 -45.58 -46.27
CA GLU A 490 -25.47 -44.51 -46.12
C GLU A 490 -25.14 -43.58 -44.92
N GLU A 491 -25.11 -42.28 -45.21
CA GLU A 491 -25.13 -41.15 -44.26
C GLU A 491 -26.53 -40.96 -43.68
N ILE A 492 -26.67 -40.63 -42.38
CA ILE A 492 -27.81 -39.85 -41.86
C ILE A 492 -27.34 -38.94 -40.71
N GLU A 493 -27.56 -37.63 -40.88
CA GLU A 493 -27.55 -36.57 -39.85
C GLU A 493 -28.71 -36.71 -38.85
N HIS A 494 -28.51 -36.33 -37.58
CA HIS A 494 -29.31 -35.28 -36.91
C HIS A 494 -28.87 -35.01 -35.46
N ASN A 495 -28.61 -33.72 -35.19
CA ASN A 495 -28.91 -32.92 -33.99
C ASN A 495 -28.97 -33.59 -32.60
N LEU A 496 -28.05 -33.18 -31.71
CA LEU A 496 -28.34 -32.38 -30.50
C LEU A 496 -27.06 -31.84 -29.84
#